data_AF-A0A9E2JS39-F1
#
_entry.id   AF-A0A9E2JS39-F1
#
_cell.length_a   1.000
_cell.length_b   1.000
_cell.length_c   1.000
_cell.angle_alpha   90.00
_cell.angle_beta   90.00
_cell.angle_gamma   90.00
#
_symmetry.space_group_name_H-M   'P 1'
#
loop_
_entity.id
_entity.type
_entity.pdbx_description
1 polymer ?
#
loop_
_entity_poly.entity_id
_entity_poly.type
_entity_poly.pdbx_seq_one_letter_code
_entity_poly.pdbx_strand_id
1 'polypeptide(L)'
;SGAASPVPPSQAPGLPGEIRNRADVETALDRIIAFYERTEPSSPLPHLARRMRRMVMMDFLELMEEVAPSGLKEFRSVAGVEDGKKK
;
A
#
# COMPACT_ATOMS: atom_id res chain seq x y z
N SER A 1 -46.81 -2.95 13.61
CA SER A 1 -46.09 -3.98 12.84
C SER A 1 -44.73 -3.42 12.49
N GLY A 2 -43.67 -3.87 13.15
CA GLY A 2 -42.30 -3.37 12.93
C GLY A 2 -41.48 -4.45 12.23
N ALA A 3 -41.12 -4.22 10.96
CA ALA A 3 -40.26 -5.11 10.23
C ALA A 3 -38.83 -4.97 10.75
N ALA A 4 -38.25 -6.06 11.26
CA ALA A 4 -36.86 -6.11 11.68
C ALA A 4 -35.96 -6.07 10.43
N SER A 5 -35.06 -5.09 10.37
CA SER A 5 -34.04 -5.02 9.33
C SER A 5 -33.05 -6.18 9.46
N PRO A 6 -32.57 -6.76 8.34
CA PRO A 6 -31.61 -7.85 8.40
C PRO A 6 -30.25 -7.34 8.91
N VAL A 7 -29.70 -8.06 9.89
CA VAL A 7 -28.32 -7.85 10.34
C VAL A 7 -27.36 -8.36 9.28
N PRO A 8 -26.32 -7.60 8.91
CA PRO A 8 -25.33 -8.06 7.93
C PRO A 8 -24.60 -9.29 8.48
N PRO A 9 -24.20 -10.24 7.61
CA PRO A 9 -23.46 -11.41 8.04
C PRO A 9 -22.13 -10.98 8.67
N SER A 10 -21.91 -11.41 9.92
CA SER A 10 -20.63 -11.22 10.61
C SER A 10 -19.56 -12.04 9.88
N GLN A 11 -18.56 -11.39 9.31
CA GLN A 11 -17.48 -12.07 8.60
C GLN A 11 -16.70 -12.95 9.59
N ALA A 12 -16.53 -14.23 9.26
CA ALA A 12 -15.75 -15.16 10.08
C ALA A 12 -14.28 -14.68 10.18
N PRO A 13 -13.64 -14.84 11.35
CA PRO A 13 -12.22 -14.52 11.49
C PRO A 13 -11.40 -15.29 10.46
N GLY A 14 -10.48 -14.59 9.78
CA GLY A 14 -9.68 -15.18 8.72
C GLY A 14 -8.63 -16.17 9.17
N LEU A 15 -8.14 -16.96 8.22
CA LEU A 15 -7.05 -17.90 8.48
C LEU A 15 -5.80 -17.10 8.90
N PRO A 16 -5.00 -17.61 9.85
CA PRO A 16 -3.78 -16.92 10.26
C PRO A 16 -2.84 -16.68 9.06
N GLY A 17 -2.52 -15.41 8.80
CA GLY A 17 -1.64 -15.02 7.69
C GLY A 17 -2.36 -14.82 6.35
N GLU A 18 -3.68 -14.98 6.31
CA GLU A 18 -4.48 -14.59 5.13
C GLU A 18 -4.41 -13.08 4.91
N ILE A 19 -4.20 -12.68 3.66
CA ILE A 19 -4.17 -11.27 3.22
C ILE A 19 -5.44 -11.02 2.40
N ARG A 20 -6.35 -10.20 2.93
CA ARG A 20 -7.65 -9.90 2.32
C ARG A 20 -7.77 -8.47 1.82
N ASN A 21 -6.98 -7.58 2.39
CA ASN A 21 -7.01 -6.15 2.09
C ASN A 21 -5.60 -5.55 2.22
N ARG A 22 -5.49 -4.25 1.87
CA ARG A 22 -4.21 -3.53 1.91
C ARG A 22 -3.63 -3.42 3.33
N ALA A 23 -4.45 -3.31 4.37
CA ALA A 23 -3.96 -3.24 5.75
C ALA A 23 -3.34 -4.56 6.22
N ASP A 24 -3.84 -5.69 5.72
CA ASP A 24 -3.21 -7.00 5.97
C ASP A 24 -1.82 -7.08 5.33
N VAL A 25 -1.62 -6.45 4.16
CA VAL A 25 -0.30 -6.36 3.51
C VAL A 25 0.69 -5.56 4.36
N GLU A 26 0.28 -4.40 4.90
CA GLU A 26 1.13 -3.63 5.83
C GLU A 26 1.51 -4.45 7.05
N THR A 27 0.54 -5.15 7.65
CA THR A 27 0.75 -6.02 8.81
C THR A 27 1.72 -7.16 8.49
N ALA A 28 1.63 -7.75 7.30
CA ALA A 28 2.56 -8.77 6.85
C ALA A 28 3.99 -8.21 6.67
N LEU A 29 4.13 -7.03 6.07
CA LEU A 29 5.42 -6.35 5.92
C LEU A 29 6.04 -6.00 7.28
N ASP A 30 5.24 -5.56 8.25
CA ASP A 30 5.70 -5.28 9.62
C ASP A 30 6.27 -6.53 10.29
N ARG A 31 5.64 -7.69 10.09
CA ARG A 31 6.16 -8.98 10.60
C ARG A 31 7.48 -9.37 9.93
N ILE A 32 7.61 -9.13 8.63
CA ILE A 32 8.85 -9.39 7.88
C ILE A 32 9.98 -8.50 8.39
N ILE A 33 9.72 -7.20 8.55
CA ILE A 33 10.68 -6.22 9.08
C ILE A 33 11.14 -6.67 10.48
N ALA A 34 10.20 -6.95 11.38
CA ALA A 34 10.50 -7.37 12.75
C ALA A 34 11.25 -8.71 12.84
N PHE A 35 11.08 -9.60 11.87
CA PHE A 35 11.89 -10.81 11.76
C PHE A 35 13.36 -10.45 11.48
N TYR A 36 13.62 -9.71 10.41
CA TYR A 36 14.98 -9.36 10.00
C TYR A 36 15.71 -8.47 11.02
N GLU A 37 15.01 -7.52 11.66
CA GLU A 37 15.59 -6.71 12.74
C GLU A 37 16.10 -7.55 13.92
N ARG A 38 15.49 -8.72 14.17
CA ARG A 38 15.89 -9.63 15.24
C ARG A 38 16.94 -10.64 14.80
N THR A 39 16.84 -11.17 13.58
CA THR A 39 17.68 -12.29 13.12
C THR A 39 18.90 -11.83 12.34
N GLU A 40 18.79 -10.75 11.56
CA GLU A 40 19.84 -10.24 10.67
C GLU A 40 19.83 -8.70 10.60
N PRO A 41 20.21 -7.99 11.68
CA PRO A 41 20.10 -6.53 11.76
C PRO A 41 20.86 -5.76 10.67
N SER A 42 21.94 -6.34 10.15
CA SER A 42 22.76 -5.76 9.07
C SER A 42 22.18 -6.00 7.66
N SER A 43 21.07 -6.72 7.55
CA SER A 43 20.42 -6.98 6.27
C SER A 43 19.84 -5.69 5.67
N PRO A 44 19.92 -5.48 4.34
CA PRO A 44 19.28 -4.36 3.68
C PRO A 44 17.75 -4.53 3.54
N LEU A 45 17.22 -5.74 3.75
CA LEU A 45 15.82 -6.06 3.49
C LEU A 45 14.81 -5.26 4.33
N PRO A 46 15.00 -5.00 5.63
CA PRO A 46 14.12 -4.13 6.40
C PRO A 46 13.93 -2.75 5.76
N HIS A 47 14.98 -2.16 5.19
CA HIS A 47 14.88 -0.84 4.56
C HIS A 47 14.02 -0.87 3.30
N LEU A 48 14.17 -1.91 2.46
CA LEU A 48 13.34 -2.11 1.27
C LEU A 48 11.89 -2.41 1.65
N ALA A 49 11.66 -3.28 2.63
CA ALA A 49 10.33 -3.63 3.11
C ALA A 49 9.60 -2.41 3.70
N ARG A 50 10.29 -1.52 4.44
CA ARG A 50 9.71 -0.26 4.93
C ARG A 50 9.31 0.67 3.78
N ARG A 51 10.06 0.71 2.68
CA ARG A 51 9.68 1.46 1.47
C ARG A 51 8.43 0.87 0.83
N MET A 52 8.43 -0.45 0.61
CA MET A 52 7.27 -1.18 0.08
C MET A 52 6.03 -0.96 0.93
N ARG A 53 6.17 -0.96 2.26
CA ARG A 53 5.08 -0.72 3.21
C ARG A 53 4.41 0.64 2.98
N ARG A 54 5.18 1.72 2.80
CA ARG A 54 4.61 3.05 2.51
C ARG A 54 3.84 3.07 1.17
N MET A 55 4.29 2.28 0.20
CA MET A 55 3.67 2.20 -1.12
C MET A 55 2.32 1.47 -1.11
N VAL A 56 2.01 0.68 -0.08
CA VAL A 56 0.79 -0.16 -0.05
C VAL A 56 -0.48 0.69 -0.13
N MET A 57 -0.50 1.89 0.47
CA MET A 57 -1.68 2.76 0.49
C MET A 57 -1.71 3.80 -0.62
N MET A 58 -0.63 3.91 -1.39
CA MET A 58 -0.52 4.89 -2.46
C MET A 58 -1.51 4.58 -3.59
N ASP A 59 -2.06 5.64 -4.15
CA ASP A 59 -2.70 5.59 -5.46
C ASP A 59 -1.64 5.53 -6.58
N PHE A 60 -2.10 5.40 -7.83
CA PHE A 60 -1.19 5.24 -8.97
C PHE A 60 -0.24 6.44 -9.15
N LEU A 61 -0.72 7.67 -8.97
CA LEU A 61 0.10 8.87 -9.20
C LEU A 61 1.14 9.01 -8.09
N GLU A 62 0.74 8.80 -6.83
CA GLU A 62 1.65 8.79 -5.68
C GLU A 62 2.72 7.70 -5.84
N LEU A 63 2.33 6.51 -6.29
CA LEU A 63 3.25 5.41 -6.54
C LEU A 63 4.25 5.72 -7.65
N MET A 64 3.77 6.32 -8.76
CA MET A 64 4.62 6.75 -9.86
C MET A 64 5.61 7.85 -9.43
N GLU A 65 5.20 8.77 -8.56
CA GLU A 65 6.09 9.80 -8.01
C GLU A 65 7.17 9.20 -7.10
N GLU A 66 6.81 8.24 -6.25
CA GLU A 66 7.73 7.54 -5.34
C GLU A 66 8.74 6.65 -6.09
N VAL A 67 8.32 5.97 -7.17
CA VAL A 67 9.13 4.95 -7.86
C VAL A 67 9.83 5.48 -9.09
N ALA A 68 9.15 6.29 -9.90
CA ALA A 68 9.60 6.69 -11.23
C ALA A 68 9.20 8.15 -11.55
N PRO A 69 9.74 9.15 -10.81
CA PRO A 69 9.35 10.56 -10.98
C PRO A 69 9.58 11.07 -12.41
N SER A 70 10.64 10.63 -13.08
CA SER A 70 10.88 10.94 -14.50
C SER A 70 9.82 10.34 -15.43
N GLY A 71 9.37 9.11 -15.16
CA GLY A 71 8.32 8.44 -15.93
C GLY A 71 6.94 9.07 -15.71
N LEU A 72 6.67 9.60 -14.51
CA LEU A 72 5.45 10.36 -14.25
C LEU A 72 5.37 11.63 -15.12
N LYS A 73 6.50 12.32 -15.31
CA LYS A 73 6.57 13.49 -16.20
C LYS A 73 6.24 13.13 -17.66
N GLU A 74 6.78 12.01 -18.14
CA GLU A 74 6.47 11.50 -19.49
C GLU A 74 4.99 11.11 -19.62
N PHE A 75 4.44 10.40 -18.61
CA PHE A 75 3.03 10.04 -18.57
C PHE A 75 2.11 11.26 -18.64
N ARG A 76 2.38 12.31 -17.85
CA ARG A 76 1.60 13.57 -17.87
C ARG A 76 1.61 14.25 -19.23
N SER A 77 2.77 14.26 -19.91
CA SER A 77 2.92 14.77 -21.27
C SER A 77 2.05 14.02 -22.27
N VAL A 78 2.08 12.68 -22.25
CA VAL A 78 1.26 11.84 -23.14
C VAL A 78 -0.24 11.95 -22.83
N ALA A 79 -0.60 12.08 -21.55
CA ALA A 79 -1.98 12.24 -21.10
C ALA A 79 -2.57 13.63 -21.35
N GLY A 80 -1.79 14.58 -21.89
CA GLY A 80 -2.22 15.95 -22.17
C GLY A 80 -2.47 16.80 -20.91
N VAL A 81 -1.87 16.40 -19.78
CA VAL A 81 -1.99 17.12 -18.50
C VAL A 81 -0.74 17.99 -18.33
N GLU A 82 -0.75 19.18 -18.93
CA GLU A 82 0.34 20.13 -18.75
C GLU A 82 0.25 20.76 -17.35
N ASP A 83 1.38 20.84 -16.65
CA ASP A 83 1.52 21.64 -15.43
C ASP A 83 1.13 23.08 -15.77
N GLY A 84 -0.01 23.52 -15.25
CA GLY A 84 -0.52 24.87 -15.40
C GLY A 84 0.43 25.87 -14.75
N LYS A 85 1.52 26.22 -15.46
CA LYS A 85 2.39 27.32 -15.10
C LYS A 85 1.61 28.61 -15.33
N LYS A 86 0.93 29.07 -14.29
CA LYS A 86 0.42 30.45 -14.23
C LYS A 86 1.57 31.39 -14.54
N LYS A 87 1.29 32.25 -15.52
CA LYS A 87 2.11 33.34 -16.05
C LYS A 87 2.66 34.25 -14.96
#